data_AF-A0A0B8QN47-F1
#
_entry.id   AF-A0A0B8QN47-F1
#
_cell.length_a   1.000
_cell.length_b   1.000
_cell.length_c   1.000
_cell.angle_alpha   90.00
_cell.angle_beta   90.00
_cell.angle_gamma   90.00
#
_symmetry.space_group_name_H-M   'P 1'
#
loop_
_entity.id
_entity.type
_entity.pdbx_description
1 polymer ?
#
loop_
_entity_poly.entity_id
_entity_poly.type
_entity_poly.pdbx_seq_one_letter_code
_entity_poly.pdbx_strand_id
1 'polypeptide(L)'
;MAKLSRPRIRWQGHGIEQESGEALLKGDIEQNLLPESHHLAVSNNLLASLGKQGRDNLHLLSQLESNEVEAFVDLDSQSLLPLIQQDMLDLNQYQDDTQLNSSHHKPMLPLGDDSISLHSCHSPTREVEVLYDQLLHMFNADPQLKPKDIIVMVSDINAYAPVIQAVFGNAPFERRIPFSISDRTASQESPVLNAFMQLLNLPNSRFERGRCWHFWRRPRYCSVLGSLRVSSTFFPCGWKRPEFAGAR
;
A
#
# COMPACT_ATOMS: atom_id res chain seq x y z
N MET A 1 -34.95 28.75 6.33
CA MET A 1 -34.15 27.70 5.68
C MET A 1 -34.44 26.40 6.42
N ALA A 2 -35.01 25.41 5.73
CA ALA A 2 -35.42 24.16 6.36
C ALA A 2 -34.20 23.40 6.88
N LYS A 3 -34.21 23.04 8.17
CA LYS A 3 -33.24 22.09 8.74
C LYS A 3 -33.35 20.79 7.95
N LEU A 4 -32.37 20.47 7.11
CA LEU A 4 -32.19 19.12 6.59
C LEU A 4 -31.83 18.22 7.79
N SER A 5 -32.83 17.62 8.42
CA SER A 5 -32.63 16.49 9.32
C SER A 5 -32.64 15.24 8.44
N ARG A 6 -31.54 14.49 8.48
CA ARG A 6 -31.39 13.25 7.71
C ARG A 6 -31.81 12.08 8.59
N PRO A 7 -32.44 11.03 8.06
CA PRO A 7 -32.68 9.81 8.84
C PRO A 7 -31.35 9.06 9.01
N ARG A 8 -30.85 8.93 10.25
CA ARG A 8 -29.67 8.12 10.58
C ARG A 8 -30.15 6.70 10.79
N ILE A 9 -29.61 5.74 10.04
CA ILE A 9 -29.96 4.33 10.18
C ILE A 9 -28.79 3.62 10.87
N ARG A 10 -29.02 3.13 12.10
CA ARG A 10 -28.02 2.35 12.86
C ARG A 10 -28.34 0.87 12.73
N TRP A 11 -27.38 0.07 12.27
CA TRP A 11 -27.54 -1.37 12.13
C TRP A 11 -26.95 -2.08 13.36
N GLN A 12 -27.80 -2.59 14.25
CA GLN A 12 -27.38 -3.25 15.50
C GLN A 12 -27.56 -4.77 15.41
N GLY A 13 -27.02 -5.46 14.39
CA GLY A 13 -26.96 -6.94 14.30
C GLY A 13 -28.28 -7.75 14.23
N HIS A 14 -29.38 -7.25 14.80
CA HIS A 14 -30.69 -7.87 14.95
C HIS A 14 -31.84 -6.96 14.49
N GLY A 15 -31.55 -5.76 13.99
CA GLY A 15 -32.57 -4.82 13.51
C GLY A 15 -32.00 -3.52 12.95
N ILE A 16 -32.87 -2.77 12.27
CA ILE A 16 -32.62 -1.44 11.72
C ILE A 16 -33.33 -0.45 12.64
N GLU A 17 -32.61 0.38 13.39
CA GLU A 17 -33.20 1.51 14.12
C GLU A 17 -33.02 2.80 13.33
N GLN A 18 -34.13 3.51 13.06
CA GLN A 18 -34.13 4.85 12.48
C GLN A 18 -34.07 5.88 13.61
N GLU A 19 -32.94 6.55 13.77
CA GLU A 19 -32.80 7.73 14.62
C GLU A 19 -33.02 9.01 13.79
N SER A 20 -33.66 10.01 14.41
CA SER A 20 -33.76 11.36 13.86
C SER A 20 -32.37 11.99 13.79
N GLY A 21 -31.81 12.13 12.59
CA GLY A 21 -30.40 12.46 12.43
C GLY A 21 -30.04 13.91 12.74
N GLU A 22 -28.76 14.04 13.06
CA GLU A 22 -28.09 15.27 13.44
C GLU A 22 -27.68 16.08 12.20
N ALA A 23 -27.46 17.38 12.40
CA ALA A 23 -27.06 18.27 11.32
C ALA A 23 -25.64 17.91 10.81
N LEU A 24 -25.48 17.80 9.49
CA LEU A 24 -24.20 17.40 8.85
C LEU A 24 -23.01 18.31 9.13
N LEU A 25 -23.29 19.56 9.46
CA LEU A 25 -22.28 20.56 9.71
C LEU A 25 -22.63 21.23 11.03
N LYS A 26 -21.68 21.28 11.96
CA LYS A 26 -21.70 22.30 13.01
C LYS A 26 -21.36 23.63 12.34
N GLY A 27 -22.38 24.42 12.03
CA GLY A 27 -22.25 25.78 11.48
C GLY A 27 -22.83 25.96 10.07
N ASP A 28 -22.70 27.20 9.56
CA ASP A 28 -23.21 27.59 8.24
C ASP A 28 -22.27 27.17 7.11
N ILE A 29 -22.83 26.92 5.92
CA ILE A 29 -22.10 26.44 4.72
C ILE A 29 -20.91 27.36 4.38
N GLU A 30 -21.10 28.68 4.47
CA GLU A 30 -20.05 29.67 4.18
C GLU A 30 -18.86 29.60 5.15
N GLN A 31 -19.10 29.17 6.39
CA GLN A 31 -18.04 28.99 7.39
C GLN A 31 -17.18 27.76 7.10
N ASN A 32 -17.62 26.84 6.24
CA ASN A 32 -16.83 25.68 5.83
C ASN A 32 -16.15 25.84 4.46
N LEU A 33 -16.35 26.95 3.76
CA LEU A 33 -15.66 27.25 2.49
C LEU A 33 -14.27 27.86 2.67
N LEU A 34 -13.97 28.46 3.83
CA LEU A 34 -12.69 29.11 4.06
C LEU A 34 -11.63 28.10 4.55
N PRO A 35 -10.42 28.09 3.96
CA PRO A 35 -9.34 27.17 4.33
C PRO A 35 -9.01 27.15 5.83
N GLU A 36 -9.11 28.30 6.49
CA GLU A 36 -8.71 28.50 7.89
C GLU A 36 -9.78 28.06 8.90
N SER A 37 -11.06 28.00 8.50
CA SER A 37 -12.16 27.59 9.37
C SER A 37 -12.45 26.08 9.34
N HIS A 38 -11.80 25.34 8.44
CA HIS A 38 -11.86 23.88 8.41
C HIS A 38 -11.38 23.21 9.71
N HIS A 39 -10.52 23.88 10.49
CA HIS A 39 -10.05 23.41 11.78
C HIS A 39 -11.11 23.50 12.89
N LEU A 40 -12.17 24.29 12.70
CA LEU A 40 -13.19 24.52 13.72
C LEU A 40 -14.39 23.56 13.59
N ALA A 41 -14.61 22.98 12.40
CA ALA A 41 -15.74 22.09 12.12
C ALA A 41 -15.39 20.59 12.13
N VAL A 42 -14.13 20.22 11.89
CA VAL A 42 -13.67 18.83 11.93
C VAL A 42 -13.10 18.55 13.31
N SER A 43 -13.88 17.86 14.14
CA SER A 43 -13.50 17.57 15.52
C SER A 43 -12.45 16.48 15.68
N ASN A 44 -12.07 15.75 14.62
CA ASN A 44 -10.98 14.76 14.66
C ASN A 44 -9.76 15.21 13.84
N ASN A 45 -8.62 15.38 14.51
CA ASN A 45 -7.36 15.83 13.90
C ASN A 45 -6.83 14.95 12.75
N LEU A 46 -6.99 13.62 12.81
CA LEU A 46 -6.51 12.72 11.75
C LEU A 46 -7.29 12.94 10.45
N LEU A 47 -8.61 13.04 10.54
CA LEU A 47 -9.46 13.35 9.40
C LEU A 47 -9.24 14.78 8.89
N ALA A 48 -8.98 15.73 9.78
CA ALA A 48 -8.65 17.09 9.38
C ALA A 48 -7.37 17.15 8.52
N SER A 49 -6.35 16.35 8.85
CA SER A 49 -5.07 16.34 8.14
C SER A 49 -5.07 15.48 6.87
N LEU A 50 -5.65 14.28 6.93
CA LEU A 50 -5.57 13.27 5.85
C LEU A 50 -6.83 13.22 4.97
N GLY A 51 -7.94 13.80 5.41
CA GLY A 51 -9.26 13.65 4.78
C GLY A 51 -9.61 14.66 3.69
N LYS A 52 -8.69 15.53 3.26
CA LYS A 52 -8.98 16.64 2.33
C LYS A 52 -9.69 16.18 1.04
N GLN A 53 -9.17 15.15 0.37
CA GLN A 53 -9.75 14.64 -0.88
C GLN A 53 -11.15 14.04 -0.66
N GLY A 54 -11.34 13.30 0.44
CA GLY A 54 -12.64 12.72 0.78
C GLY A 54 -13.70 13.78 1.07
N ARG A 55 -13.31 14.83 1.79
CA ARG A 55 -14.17 15.98 2.07
C ARG A 55 -14.60 16.72 0.81
N ASP A 56 -13.66 17.01 -0.09
CA ASP A 56 -13.97 17.70 -1.34
C ASP A 56 -14.93 16.86 -2.20
N ASN A 57 -14.75 15.54 -2.22
CA ASN A 57 -15.68 14.62 -2.89
C ASN A 57 -17.07 14.58 -2.23
N LEU A 58 -17.14 14.47 -0.89
CA LEU A 58 -18.41 14.49 -0.14
C LEU A 58 -19.16 15.81 -0.36
N HIS A 59 -18.45 16.93 -0.41
CA HIS A 59 -19.05 18.22 -0.72
C HIS A 59 -19.66 18.25 -2.12
N LEU A 60 -18.96 17.73 -3.14
CA LEU A 60 -19.51 17.59 -4.50
C LEU A 60 -20.73 16.68 -4.53
N LEU A 61 -20.72 15.56 -3.80
CA LEU A 61 -21.86 14.65 -3.72
C LEU A 61 -23.07 15.30 -3.03
N SER A 62 -22.84 16.11 -1.98
CA SER A 62 -23.92 16.81 -1.26
C SER A 62 -24.64 17.87 -2.11
N GLN A 63 -23.99 18.37 -3.16
CA GLN A 63 -24.60 19.31 -4.11
C GLN A 63 -25.53 18.60 -5.10
N LEU A 64 -25.37 17.29 -5.27
CA LEU A 64 -26.30 16.49 -6.06
C LEU A 64 -27.53 16.25 -5.19
N GLU A 65 -28.70 16.72 -5.63
CA GLU A 65 -29.99 16.46 -4.98
C GLU A 65 -30.36 14.97 -5.12
N SER A 66 -29.64 14.13 -4.37
CA SER A 66 -29.76 12.68 -4.36
C SER A 66 -30.21 12.20 -2.99
N ASN A 67 -30.89 11.05 -2.95
CA ASN A 67 -31.26 10.41 -1.70
C ASN A 67 -30.01 9.81 -1.06
N GLU A 68 -29.45 10.48 -0.07
CA GLU A 68 -28.36 9.97 0.74
C GLU A 68 -28.88 8.99 1.80
N VAL A 69 -28.26 7.82 1.91
CA VAL A 69 -28.54 6.81 2.93
C VAL A 69 -27.32 6.64 3.81
N GLU A 70 -27.47 6.93 5.10
CA GLU A 70 -26.40 6.73 6.09
C GLU A 70 -26.42 5.27 6.56
N ALA A 71 -25.43 4.50 6.12
CA ALA A 71 -25.28 3.08 6.43
C ALA A 71 -23.94 2.81 7.14
N PHE A 72 -23.76 3.44 8.31
CA PHE A 72 -22.58 3.26 9.14
C PHE A 72 -22.73 2.07 10.08
N VAL A 73 -21.63 1.37 10.35
CA VAL A 73 -21.57 0.23 11.27
C VAL A 73 -20.61 0.59 12.40
N ASP A 74 -21.09 0.45 13.63
CA ASP A 74 -20.27 0.69 14.83
C ASP A 74 -19.24 -0.42 15.01
N LEU A 75 -18.08 -0.05 15.55
CA LEU A 75 -16.99 -0.96 15.83
C LEU A 75 -16.91 -1.23 17.33
N ASP A 76 -16.81 -2.51 17.70
CA ASP A 76 -16.60 -2.87 19.10
C ASP A 76 -15.19 -2.45 19.55
N SER A 77 -15.15 -1.53 20.51
CA SER A 77 -13.92 -0.86 20.97
C SER A 77 -13.15 -1.68 22.00
N GLN A 78 -12.59 -2.82 21.60
CA GLN A 78 -11.80 -3.71 22.49
C GLN A 78 -10.28 -3.53 22.34
N SER A 79 -9.82 -2.83 21.31
CA SER A 79 -8.41 -2.54 21.05
C SER A 79 -8.22 -1.13 20.48
N LEU A 80 -6.97 -0.68 20.44
CA LEU A 80 -6.52 0.63 20.02
C LEU A 80 -6.93 0.95 18.58
N LEU A 81 -6.84 -0.03 17.67
CA LEU A 81 -7.24 0.16 16.28
C LEU A 81 -8.76 0.45 16.14
N PRO A 82 -9.68 -0.40 16.64
CA PRO A 82 -11.11 -0.10 16.69
C PRO A 82 -11.44 1.22 17.41
N LEU A 83 -10.73 1.56 18.49
CA LEU A 83 -10.92 2.84 19.19
C LEU A 83 -10.64 4.04 18.26
N ILE A 84 -9.50 4.04 17.57
CA ILE A 84 -9.17 5.13 16.63
C ILE A 84 -10.16 5.16 15.46
N GLN A 85 -10.58 3.99 14.96
CA GLN A 85 -11.56 3.91 13.87
C GLN A 85 -12.93 4.44 14.28
N GLN A 86 -13.39 4.10 15.49
CA GLN A 86 -14.63 4.63 16.07
C GLN A 86 -14.52 6.14 16.30
N ASP A 87 -13.39 6.64 16.78
CA ASP A 87 -13.14 8.07 16.96
C ASP A 87 -13.19 8.84 15.63
N MET A 88 -12.71 8.23 14.55
CA MET A 88 -12.85 8.79 13.21
C MET A 88 -14.30 8.76 12.73
N LEU A 89 -15.06 7.70 13.06
CA LEU A 89 -16.47 7.56 12.68
C LEU A 89 -17.37 8.58 13.41
N ASP A 90 -17.20 8.70 14.72
CA ASP A 90 -18.00 9.60 15.58
C ASP A 90 -17.44 11.03 15.62
N LEU A 91 -16.31 11.27 14.95
CA LEU A 91 -15.58 12.53 14.95
C LEU A 91 -15.21 12.97 16.38
N ASN A 92 -14.85 12.04 17.25
CA ASN A 92 -14.43 12.33 18.61
C ASN A 92 -12.94 12.73 18.67
N GLN A 93 -12.58 13.53 19.68
CA GLN A 93 -11.19 13.86 19.99
C GLN A 93 -10.98 13.99 21.49
N TYR A 94 -9.98 13.27 21.98
CA TYR A 94 -9.61 13.22 23.40
C TYR A 94 -8.41 14.09 23.75
N GLN A 95 -7.83 14.81 22.77
CA GLN A 95 -6.70 15.70 23.04
C GLN A 95 -7.18 16.98 23.73
N ASP A 96 -6.83 17.13 25.01
CA ASP A 96 -7.01 18.35 25.78
C ASP A 96 -5.67 18.84 26.33
N ASP A 97 -5.04 19.75 25.59
CA ASP A 97 -3.74 20.34 25.95
C ASP A 97 -3.82 21.26 27.20
N THR A 98 -5.03 21.54 27.71
CA THR A 98 -5.23 22.32 28.95
C THR A 98 -5.15 21.47 30.21
N GLN A 99 -5.38 20.15 30.10
CA GLN A 99 -5.36 19.21 31.23
C GLN A 99 -4.07 18.38 31.27
N LEU A 100 -2.93 19.06 31.45
CA LEU A 100 -1.62 18.39 31.53
C LEU A 100 -1.41 17.58 32.82
N ASN A 101 -2.17 17.88 33.87
CA ASN A 101 -2.00 17.30 35.21
C ASN A 101 -2.72 15.95 35.41
N SER A 102 -3.53 15.51 34.44
CA SER A 102 -4.28 14.25 34.54
C SER A 102 -4.37 13.54 33.20
N SER A 103 -4.30 12.21 33.22
CA SER A 103 -4.50 11.36 32.03
C SER A 103 -5.87 10.66 32.03
N HIS A 104 -6.77 10.98 32.97
CA HIS A 104 -8.08 10.34 33.06
C HIS A 104 -9.03 10.66 31.90
N HIS A 105 -8.75 11.71 31.13
CA HIS A 105 -9.51 12.05 29.92
C HIS A 105 -9.19 11.13 28.73
N LYS A 106 -8.13 10.33 28.81
CA LYS A 106 -7.70 9.41 27.75
C LYS A 106 -8.37 8.05 27.93
N PRO A 107 -8.75 7.36 26.84
CA PRO A 107 -9.26 6.01 26.94
C PRO A 107 -8.20 5.08 27.56
N MET A 108 -8.65 4.16 28.41
CA MET A 108 -7.78 3.13 28.98
C MET A 108 -7.53 2.05 27.92
N LEU A 109 -6.28 1.69 27.71
CA LEU A 109 -5.89 0.64 26.77
C LEU A 109 -5.59 -0.67 27.50
N PRO A 110 -5.97 -1.83 26.94
CA PRO A 110 -5.61 -3.12 27.51
C PRO A 110 -4.09 -3.33 27.42
N LEU A 111 -3.51 -3.91 28.46
CA LEU A 111 -2.09 -4.29 28.45
C LEU A 111 -1.90 -5.47 27.48
N GLY A 112 -1.01 -5.32 26.49
CA GLY A 112 -0.73 -6.34 25.48
C GLY A 112 -1.53 -6.23 24.19
N ASP A 113 -2.09 -5.05 23.91
CA ASP A 113 -2.72 -4.77 22.63
C ASP A 113 -1.68 -4.48 21.53
N ASP A 114 -1.61 -5.37 20.55
CA ASP A 114 -0.69 -5.29 19.41
C ASP A 114 -1.41 -4.87 18.11
N SER A 115 -2.65 -4.35 18.19
CA SER A 115 -3.44 -3.95 17.01
C SER A 115 -2.78 -2.84 16.18
N ILE A 116 -2.01 -1.96 16.82
CA ILE A 116 -1.13 -0.99 16.17
C ILE A 116 0.25 -1.09 16.80
N SER A 117 1.26 -1.40 15.98
CA SER A 117 2.65 -1.46 16.43
C SER A 117 3.55 -0.60 15.54
N LEU A 118 4.57 0.00 16.15
CA LEU A 118 5.58 0.80 15.46
C LEU A 118 6.92 0.08 15.54
N HIS A 119 7.53 -0.18 14.38
CA HIS A 119 8.79 -0.89 14.26
C HIS A 119 9.84 0.05 13.67
N SER A 120 10.93 0.27 14.41
CA SER A 120 12.06 1.06 13.93
C SER A 120 13.20 0.13 13.51
N CYS A 121 13.56 0.17 12.22
CA CYS A 121 14.57 -0.68 11.62
C CYS A 121 15.67 0.17 10.95
N HIS A 122 16.88 -0.39 10.83
CA HIS A 122 18.04 0.33 10.31
C HIS A 122 18.33 0.10 8.82
N SER A 123 17.62 -0.82 8.16
CA SER A 123 17.76 -1.09 6.72
C SER A 123 16.52 -1.78 6.15
N PRO A 124 16.25 -1.67 4.83
CA PRO A 124 15.15 -2.38 4.18
C PRO A 124 15.20 -3.89 4.38
N THR A 125 16.39 -4.49 4.39
CA THR A 125 16.56 -5.92 4.67
C THR A 125 16.09 -6.28 6.06
N ARG A 126 16.52 -5.52 7.08
CA ARG A 126 16.13 -5.80 8.45
C ARG A 126 14.63 -5.54 8.68
N GLU A 127 14.09 -4.52 8.04
CA GLU A 127 12.66 -4.20 8.09
C GLU A 127 11.81 -5.37 7.56
N VAL A 128 12.18 -5.94 6.42
CA VAL A 128 11.48 -7.10 5.82
C VAL A 128 11.66 -8.37 6.66
N GLU A 129 12.84 -8.59 7.27
CA GLU A 129 13.05 -9.70 8.21
C GLU A 129 12.16 -9.59 9.46
N VAL A 130 12.11 -8.40 10.07
CA VAL A 130 11.26 -8.15 11.24
C VAL A 130 9.79 -8.32 10.88
N LEU A 131 9.36 -7.82 9.72
CA LEU A 131 8.02 -8.04 9.20
C LEU A 131 7.72 -9.54 9.05
N TYR A 132 8.64 -10.30 8.46
CA TYR A 132 8.49 -11.74 8.29
C TYR A 132 8.31 -12.47 9.62
N ASP A 133 9.14 -12.16 10.62
CA ASP A 133 9.05 -12.75 11.96
C ASP A 133 7.72 -12.37 12.64
N GLN A 134 7.27 -11.12 12.50
CA GLN A 134 6.00 -10.66 13.05
C GLN A 134 4.79 -11.36 12.41
N LEU A 135 4.80 -11.53 11.09
CA LEU A 135 3.75 -12.28 10.39
C LEU A 135 3.71 -13.74 10.86
N LEU A 136 4.88 -14.36 11.04
CA LEU A 136 4.95 -15.72 11.56
C LEU A 136 4.40 -15.81 13.00
N HIS A 137 4.69 -14.82 13.84
CA HIS A 137 4.11 -14.73 15.18
C HIS A 137 2.58 -14.62 15.14
N MET A 138 2.04 -13.75 14.27
CA MET A 138 0.60 -13.58 14.09
C MET A 138 -0.09 -14.87 13.62
N PHE A 139 0.49 -15.57 12.63
CA PHE A 139 -0.06 -16.86 12.17
C PHE A 139 -0.02 -17.96 13.23
N ASN A 140 0.95 -17.93 14.14
CA ASN A 140 1.02 -18.87 15.26
C ASN A 140 0.02 -18.53 16.38
N ALA A 141 -0.24 -17.24 16.60
CA ALA A 141 -1.18 -16.77 17.60
C ALA A 141 -2.64 -17.00 17.18
N ASP A 142 -2.98 -16.75 15.91
CA ASP A 142 -4.32 -16.92 15.36
C ASP A 142 -4.32 -17.84 14.11
N PRO A 143 -4.78 -19.10 14.23
CA PRO A 143 -4.90 -20.02 13.11
C PRO A 143 -5.95 -19.64 12.05
N GLN A 144 -6.86 -18.70 12.35
CA GLN A 144 -7.88 -18.26 11.38
C GLN A 144 -7.32 -17.26 10.36
N LEU A 145 -6.26 -16.54 10.73
CA LEU A 145 -5.62 -15.55 9.89
C LEU A 145 -4.94 -16.21 8.68
N LYS A 146 -5.39 -15.89 7.47
CA LYS A 146 -4.79 -16.43 6.25
C LYS A 146 -3.87 -15.39 5.61
N PRO A 147 -2.81 -15.82 4.89
CA PRO A 147 -1.92 -14.89 4.18
C PRO A 147 -2.64 -13.94 3.22
N LYS A 148 -3.81 -14.32 2.70
CA LYS A 148 -4.64 -13.49 1.82
C LYS A 148 -5.34 -12.32 2.52
N ASP A 149 -5.42 -12.33 3.84
CA ASP A 149 -6.07 -11.30 4.65
C ASP A 149 -5.07 -10.17 5.02
N ILE A 150 -3.80 -10.30 4.60
CA ILE A 150 -2.71 -9.37 4.92
C ILE A 150 -2.30 -8.60 3.66
N ILE A 151 -2.15 -7.29 3.80
CA ILE A 151 -1.60 -6.40 2.78
C ILE A 151 -0.36 -5.68 3.31
N VAL A 152 0.70 -5.65 2.50
CA VAL A 152 1.93 -4.92 2.78
C VAL A 152 2.08 -3.84 1.71
N MET A 153 2.17 -2.58 2.15
CA MET A 153 2.31 -1.42 1.27
C MET A 153 3.66 -0.77 1.51
N VAL A 154 4.35 -0.39 0.44
CA VAL A 154 5.66 0.28 0.46
C VAL A 154 5.67 1.46 -0.51
N SER A 155 6.54 2.45 -0.29
CA SER A 155 6.64 3.65 -1.13
C SER A 155 7.26 3.40 -2.51
N ASP A 156 8.27 2.52 -2.59
CA ASP A 156 8.87 2.07 -3.85
C ASP A 156 9.04 0.55 -3.86
N ILE A 157 8.14 -0.13 -4.56
CA ILE A 157 8.17 -1.58 -4.66
C ILE A 157 9.39 -2.11 -5.42
N ASN A 158 9.99 -1.31 -6.31
CA ASN A 158 11.14 -1.77 -7.09
C ASN A 158 12.38 -1.93 -6.20
N ALA A 159 12.54 -1.05 -5.21
CA ALA A 159 13.63 -1.14 -4.22
C ALA A 159 13.44 -2.33 -3.26
N TYR A 160 12.21 -2.60 -2.82
CA TYR A 160 11.90 -3.66 -1.85
C TYR A 160 11.76 -5.05 -2.47
N ALA A 161 11.35 -5.17 -3.75
CA ALA A 161 11.14 -6.45 -4.41
C ALA A 161 12.31 -7.47 -4.28
N PRO A 162 13.59 -7.12 -4.53
CA PRO A 162 14.69 -8.08 -4.36
C PRO A 162 14.88 -8.50 -2.90
N VAL A 163 14.63 -7.60 -1.95
CA VAL A 163 14.74 -7.87 -0.51
C VAL A 163 13.64 -8.82 -0.06
N ILE A 164 12.39 -8.57 -0.46
CA ILE A 164 11.25 -9.44 -0.18
C ILE A 164 11.52 -10.84 -0.73
N GLN A 165 12.01 -10.95 -1.98
CA GLN A 165 12.35 -12.24 -2.57
C GLN A 165 13.47 -12.96 -1.82
N ALA A 166 14.47 -12.24 -1.32
CA ALA A 166 15.57 -12.84 -0.57
C ALA A 166 15.12 -13.39 0.80
N VAL A 167 14.24 -12.68 1.50
CA VAL A 167 13.76 -13.08 2.84
C VAL A 167 12.69 -14.16 2.71
N PHE A 168 11.63 -13.91 1.96
CA PHE A 168 10.50 -14.84 1.84
C PHE A 168 10.81 -16.04 0.93
N GLY A 169 11.72 -15.88 -0.04
CA GLY A 169 12.08 -16.95 -0.99
C GLY A 169 13.05 -17.99 -0.44
N ASN A 170 13.86 -17.63 0.56
CA ASN A 170 14.84 -18.54 1.19
C ASN A 170 14.31 -19.25 2.44
N ALA A 171 13.03 -19.08 2.76
CA ALA A 171 12.42 -19.71 3.93
C ALA A 171 12.35 -21.25 3.80
N PRO A 172 12.66 -22.01 4.86
CA PRO A 172 12.46 -23.46 4.88
C PRO A 172 10.97 -23.79 4.72
N PHE A 173 10.68 -24.99 4.20
CA PHE A 173 9.31 -25.41 3.86
C PHE A 173 8.31 -25.24 5.01
N GLU A 174 8.73 -25.54 6.24
CA GLU A 174 7.90 -25.44 7.45
C GLU A 174 7.48 -24.02 7.83
N ARG A 175 8.24 -23.00 7.40
CA ARG A 175 7.98 -21.59 7.73
C ARG A 175 7.53 -20.78 6.52
N ARG A 176 7.32 -21.40 5.37
CA ARG A 176 7.11 -20.68 4.12
C ARG A 176 5.75 -19.97 4.09
N ILE A 177 5.77 -18.65 3.97
CA ILE A 177 4.58 -17.81 3.77
C ILE A 177 4.43 -17.51 2.26
N PRO A 178 3.30 -17.86 1.62
CA PRO A 178 3.06 -17.51 0.22
C PRO A 178 2.84 -15.99 0.08
N PHE A 179 3.46 -15.39 -0.94
CA PHE A 179 3.34 -13.96 -1.22
C PHE A 179 3.25 -13.70 -2.72
N SER A 180 2.67 -12.55 -3.09
CA SER A 180 2.65 -12.02 -4.45
C SER A 180 3.02 -10.54 -4.40
N ILE A 181 3.84 -10.09 -5.35
CA ILE A 181 4.25 -8.70 -5.47
C ILE A 181 3.47 -8.07 -6.64
N SER A 182 2.73 -7.00 -6.35
CA SER A 182 1.99 -6.20 -7.33
C SER A 182 2.73 -4.89 -7.66
N ASP A 183 2.29 -4.16 -8.68
CA ASP A 183 2.76 -2.82 -9.07
C ASP A 183 4.24 -2.70 -9.50
N ARG A 184 4.87 -3.82 -9.90
CA ARG A 184 6.21 -3.76 -10.50
C ARG A 184 6.12 -3.14 -11.90
N THR A 185 7.10 -2.30 -12.22
CA THR A 185 7.18 -1.71 -13.55
C THR A 185 7.44 -2.79 -14.62
N ALA A 186 6.67 -2.77 -15.71
CA ALA A 186 6.78 -3.74 -16.80
C ALA A 186 8.21 -3.89 -17.39
N SER A 187 9.01 -2.82 -17.32
CA SER A 187 10.42 -2.80 -17.73
C SER A 187 11.33 -3.67 -16.86
N GLN A 188 10.98 -3.85 -15.58
CA GLN A 188 11.69 -4.72 -14.64
C GLN A 188 11.16 -6.16 -14.65
N GLU A 189 9.88 -6.37 -14.97
CA GLU A 189 9.30 -7.71 -15.06
C GLU A 189 9.75 -8.47 -16.31
N SER A 190 9.83 -7.78 -17.46
CA SER A 190 10.17 -8.40 -18.73
C SER A 190 11.58 -8.02 -19.19
N PRO A 191 12.58 -8.92 -19.06
CA PRO A 191 13.90 -8.69 -19.63
C PRO A 191 13.86 -8.55 -21.16
N VAL A 192 12.79 -8.98 -21.82
CA VAL A 192 12.59 -8.79 -23.27
C VAL A 192 12.29 -7.32 -23.59
N LEU A 193 11.46 -6.66 -22.79
CA LEU A 193 11.08 -5.26 -23.02
C LEU A 193 12.30 -4.33 -22.88
N ASN A 194 13.13 -4.55 -21.86
CA ASN A 194 14.37 -3.78 -21.68
C ASN A 194 15.33 -3.96 -22.86
N ALA A 195 15.50 -5.19 -23.34
CA ALA A 195 16.35 -5.44 -24.50
C ALA A 195 15.75 -4.88 -25.82
N PHE A 196 14.42 -4.84 -25.97
CA PHE A 196 13.76 -4.13 -27.07
C PHE A 196 14.02 -2.61 -27.03
N MET A 197 13.92 -1.99 -25.85
CA MET A 197 14.26 -0.57 -25.67
C MET A 197 15.75 -0.29 -25.95
N GLN A 198 16.64 -1.23 -25.62
CA GLN A 198 18.05 -1.13 -26.02
C GLN A 198 18.24 -1.21 -27.53
N LEU A 199 17.48 -2.06 -28.23
CA LEU A 199 17.49 -2.13 -29.69
C LEU A 199 17.01 -0.82 -30.34
N LEU A 200 15.94 -0.22 -29.83
CA LEU A 200 15.44 1.07 -30.33
C LEU A 200 16.42 2.23 -30.11
N ASN A 201 17.29 2.13 -29.10
CA ASN A 201 18.33 3.12 -28.80
C ASN A 201 19.68 2.85 -29.51
N LEU A 202 19.78 1.80 -30.34
CA LEU A 202 20.96 1.53 -31.16
C LEU A 202 21.40 2.68 -32.08
N PRO A 203 20.51 3.40 -32.81
CA PRO A 203 20.95 4.47 -33.72
C PRO A 203 21.65 5.64 -33.01
N ASN A 204 21.39 5.83 -31.70
CA ASN A 204 22.02 6.87 -30.88
C ASN A 204 23.23 6.36 -30.08
N SER A 205 23.56 5.07 -30.19
CA SER A 205 24.61 4.42 -29.41
C SER A 205 25.92 4.34 -30.18
N ARG A 206 27.04 4.66 -29.52
CA ARG A 206 28.40 4.59 -30.10
C ARG A 206 28.98 3.17 -30.20
N PHE A 207 28.15 2.13 -30.14
CA PHE A 207 28.56 0.71 -30.22
C PHE A 207 29.76 0.35 -29.32
N GLU A 208 29.71 0.80 -28.06
CA GLU A 208 30.74 0.43 -27.08
C GLU A 208 30.73 -1.09 -26.84
N ARG A 209 31.91 -1.72 -26.93
CA ARG A 209 32.09 -3.18 -26.85
C ARG A 209 31.36 -3.82 -25.65
N GLY A 210 31.35 -3.16 -24.49
CA GLY A 210 30.69 -3.66 -23.28
C GLY A 210 29.16 -3.77 -23.41
N ARG A 211 28.51 -2.81 -24.10
CA ARG A 211 27.05 -2.82 -24.29
C ARG A 211 26.59 -3.89 -25.27
N CYS A 212 27.36 -4.10 -26.35
CA CYS A 212 27.11 -5.21 -27.27
C CYS A 212 27.24 -6.57 -26.55
N TRP A 213 28.26 -6.72 -25.70
CA TRP A 213 28.50 -7.99 -25.00
C TRP A 213 27.39 -8.34 -24.00
N HIS A 214 26.86 -7.35 -23.26
CA HIS A 214 25.73 -7.55 -22.34
C HIS A 214 24.44 -7.95 -23.07
N PHE A 215 24.18 -7.37 -24.25
CA PHE A 215 23.02 -7.70 -25.08
C PHE A 215 23.06 -9.17 -25.56
N TRP A 216 24.22 -9.62 -26.05
CA TRP A 216 24.42 -10.97 -26.59
C TRP A 216 24.42 -12.09 -25.55
N ARG A 217 24.56 -11.78 -24.25
CA ARG A 217 24.57 -12.79 -23.18
C ARG A 217 23.17 -13.24 -22.73
N ARG A 218 22.10 -12.65 -23.27
CA ARG A 218 20.72 -13.00 -22.93
C ARG A 218 20.26 -14.26 -23.72
N PRO A 219 19.95 -15.39 -23.04
CA PRO A 219 19.74 -16.69 -23.69
C PRO A 219 18.67 -16.72 -24.81
N ARG A 220 17.62 -15.90 -24.66
CA ARG A 220 16.49 -15.86 -25.61
C ARG A 220 16.80 -15.16 -26.95
N TYR A 221 17.84 -14.34 -27.03
CA TYR A 221 18.22 -13.68 -28.30
C TYR A 221 19.11 -14.58 -29.17
N CYS A 222 19.93 -15.43 -28.54
CA CYS A 222 20.76 -16.41 -29.26
C CYS A 222 19.93 -17.41 -30.08
N SER A 223 18.73 -17.78 -29.62
CA SER A 223 17.86 -18.71 -30.37
C SER A 223 17.23 -18.07 -31.62
N VAL A 224 16.93 -16.77 -31.58
CA VAL A 224 16.33 -16.04 -32.72
C VAL A 224 17.40 -15.68 -33.77
N LEU A 225 18.64 -15.44 -33.35
CA LEU A 225 19.77 -15.12 -34.25
C LEU A 225 20.48 -16.36 -34.80
N GLY A 226 20.11 -17.57 -34.37
CA GLY A 226 20.65 -18.83 -34.88
C GLY A 226 20.43 -19.09 -36.38
N SER A 227 19.59 -18.29 -37.07
CA SER A 227 19.42 -18.34 -38.53
C SER A 227 20.15 -17.22 -39.30
N LEU A 228 20.68 -16.21 -38.61
CA LEU A 228 21.54 -15.21 -39.25
C LEU A 228 22.98 -15.74 -39.27
N ARG A 229 23.39 -16.27 -40.42
CA ARG A 229 24.81 -16.45 -40.77
C ARG A 229 25.49 -15.08 -40.63
N VAL A 230 26.09 -14.82 -39.47
CA VAL A 230 27.01 -13.70 -39.31
C VAL A 230 28.22 -14.02 -40.20
N SER A 231 28.32 -13.31 -41.32
CA SER A 231 29.49 -13.35 -42.21
C SER A 231 30.74 -13.10 -41.37
N SER A 232 31.75 -13.93 -41.55
CA SER A 232 33.00 -13.99 -40.78
C SER A 232 33.90 -12.75 -40.88
N THR A 233 33.40 -11.63 -41.41
CA THR A 233 34.17 -10.40 -41.62
C THR A 233 34.16 -9.44 -40.43
N PHE A 234 33.45 -9.74 -39.33
CA PHE A 234 33.37 -8.87 -38.15
C PHE A 234 34.00 -9.45 -36.87
N PHE A 235 35.05 -10.28 -37.02
CA PHE A 235 35.89 -10.70 -35.90
C PHE A 235 37.32 -10.18 -36.11
N PRO A 236 37.81 -9.19 -35.34
CA PRO A 236 39.23 -8.98 -35.22
C PRO A 236 39.84 -10.19 -34.50
N CYS A 237 40.94 -10.70 -35.07
CA CYS A 237 41.67 -11.91 -34.68
C CYS A 237 41.64 -12.23 -33.17
N GLY A 238 41.23 -13.46 -32.82
CA GLY A 238 41.56 -14.06 -31.52
C GLY A 238 40.47 -14.85 -30.79
N TRP A 239 39.25 -14.99 -31.33
CA TRP A 239 38.16 -15.66 -30.62
C TRP A 239 37.95 -17.10 -31.11
N LYS A 240 38.37 -18.08 -30.29
CA LYS A 240 37.95 -19.49 -30.43
C LYS A 240 36.45 -19.60 -30.11
N ARG A 241 35.71 -20.37 -30.93
CA ARG A 241 34.33 -20.76 -30.63
C ARG A 241 34.28 -21.45 -29.27
N PRO A 242 33.34 -21.09 -28.37
CA PRO A 242 32.99 -21.99 -27.28
C PRO A 242 32.25 -23.19 -27.88
N GLU A 243 32.82 -24.37 -27.72
CA GLU A 243 32.12 -25.62 -27.98
C GLU A 243 30.96 -25.74 -26.98
N PHE A 244 29.75 -25.47 -27.44
CA PHE A 244 28.55 -25.89 -26.74
C PHE A 244 28.35 -27.38 -27.02
N ALA A 245 28.72 -28.21 -26.05
CA ALA A 245 28.32 -29.62 -26.02
C ALA A 245 26.78 -29.67 -25.97
N GLY A 246 26.20 -30.28 -27.02
CA GLY A 246 24.76 -30.42 -27.16
C GLY A 246 24.19 -31.34 -26.10
N ALA A 247 23.17 -30.86 -25.38
CA ALA A 247 22.22 -31.72 -24.68
C ALA A 247 21.18 -32.20 -25.70
N ARG A 248 21.09 -33.52 -25.88
CA ARG A 248 19.82 -34.18 -26.20
C ARG A 248 19.01 -34.36 -24.93
#